data_AF-A0AAV9PLK1-F1
#
_entry.id   AF-A0AAV9PLK1-F1
#
_cell.length_a   1.000
_cell.length_b   1.000
_cell.length_c   1.000
_cell.angle_alpha   90.00
_cell.angle_beta   90.00
_cell.angle_gamma   90.00
#
_symmetry.space_group_name_H-M   'P 1'
#
loop_
_entity.id
_entity.type
_entity.pdbx_description
1 polymer ?
#
loop_
_entity_poly.entity_id
_entity_poly.type
_entity_poly.pdbx_seq_one_letter_code
_entity_poly.pdbx_strand_id
1 'polypeptide(L)'
;MERFVHKTLVTEPLQLKYSYYLSPKFHDNVKQRPDIPVLLFCHGYPDDACWLSHKRNSERRLMQITDMWESAVPSIVKQRYPMVLIDILGLGHSDKPLDPSCFRYKQQADSLAQILDHESVKNPIVPIGHDWYVLRQPFVVRELKCRPGAPQYARGSICGTENDAWAWCSCLWIPTDQKFDLEEQNKATAGRFGYPQWEYWNFFTSPDGAEIQDQNLARMYDVNHGLYRSHVPGEEERDIWMREMFCTIGAMRLMLPMREYVARQGKYENFTCELKPYARDPELKRRFIERMKKDSFASPNNYYHSLKDDYNLEDERQLSEEDKQIRIPLLYIGQTGDWVCRTDLMSDAKGAGLIKNDLEEKVIDAGHWFLYEKPQEFSELVIDWLGRKFSVSG
;
A
#
# COMPACT_ATOMS: atom_id res chain seq x y z
N MET A 1 12.87 4.84 -24.42
CA MET A 1 11.69 4.21 -23.81
C MET A 1 10.48 5.10 -24.05
N GLU A 2 9.33 4.51 -24.31
CA GLU A 2 8.04 5.22 -24.26
C GLU A 2 7.74 5.56 -22.79
N ARG A 3 7.01 6.65 -22.54
CA ARG A 3 6.86 7.23 -21.20
C ARG A 3 5.45 7.03 -20.67
N PHE A 4 5.34 6.99 -19.34
CA PHE A 4 4.05 7.20 -18.68
C PHE A 4 3.59 8.65 -18.88
N VAL A 5 2.28 8.86 -18.87
CA VAL A 5 1.64 10.18 -19.02
C VAL A 5 1.00 10.57 -17.70
N HIS A 6 1.49 11.64 -17.08
CA HIS A 6 0.90 12.21 -15.88
C HIS A 6 -0.40 12.94 -16.21
N LYS A 7 -1.44 12.67 -15.42
CA LYS A 7 -2.73 13.36 -15.45
C LYS A 7 -3.20 13.59 -14.01
N THR A 8 -4.18 14.46 -13.86
CA THR A 8 -4.85 14.74 -12.59
C THR A 8 -6.36 14.84 -12.81
N LEU A 9 -7.14 14.42 -11.82
CA LEU A 9 -8.60 14.53 -11.82
C LEU A 9 -9.04 15.06 -10.45
N VAL A 10 -9.92 16.06 -10.44
CA VAL A 10 -10.66 16.46 -9.24
C VAL A 10 -11.90 15.57 -9.14
N THR A 11 -12.07 14.90 -8.00
CA THR A 11 -13.15 13.91 -7.81
C THR A 11 -14.24 14.44 -6.88
N GLU A 12 -15.48 14.20 -7.26
CA GLU A 12 -16.69 14.47 -6.47
C GLU A 12 -16.85 13.47 -5.32
N PRO A 13 -17.61 13.81 -4.25
CA PRO A 13 -18.15 15.13 -3.92
C PRO A 13 -17.15 16.05 -3.20
N LEU A 14 -16.00 15.53 -2.75
CA LEU A 14 -15.08 16.27 -1.86
C LEU A 14 -14.15 17.27 -2.56
N GLN A 15 -14.22 17.41 -3.89
CA GLN A 15 -13.37 18.31 -4.69
C GLN A 15 -11.86 18.04 -4.53
N LEU A 16 -11.47 16.79 -4.25
CA LEU A 16 -10.08 16.39 -4.04
C LEU A 16 -9.39 16.01 -5.36
N LYS A 17 -8.21 16.58 -5.62
CA LYS A 17 -7.37 16.27 -6.78
C LYS A 17 -6.54 15.01 -6.54
N TYR A 18 -6.79 13.99 -7.33
CA TYR A 18 -5.92 12.82 -7.47
C TYR A 18 -4.94 12.99 -8.63
N SER A 19 -3.74 12.45 -8.46
CA SER A 19 -2.65 12.36 -9.43
C SER A 19 -2.45 10.91 -9.87
N TYR A 20 -2.30 10.70 -11.18
CA TYR A 20 -2.14 9.36 -11.73
C TYR A 20 -1.36 9.35 -13.05
N TYR A 21 -0.86 8.17 -13.41
CA TYR A 21 0.08 7.96 -14.50
C TYR A 21 -0.37 6.82 -15.40
N LEU A 22 -0.65 7.14 -16.67
CA LEU A 22 -1.08 6.16 -17.67
C LEU A 22 0.12 5.54 -18.38
N SER A 23 0.08 4.24 -18.65
CA SER A 23 1.12 3.52 -19.40
C SER A 23 1.29 4.03 -20.84
N PRO A 24 2.45 3.78 -21.47
CA PRO A 24 2.59 3.91 -22.92
C PRO A 24 1.42 3.30 -23.70
N LYS A 25 0.90 4.05 -24.68
CA LYS A 25 -0.24 3.68 -25.55
C LYS A 25 -1.51 3.24 -24.80
N PHE A 26 -1.76 3.73 -23.59
CA PHE A 26 -2.89 3.32 -22.73
C PHE A 26 -4.23 3.24 -23.48
N HIS A 27 -4.68 4.34 -24.10
CA HIS A 27 -5.96 4.38 -24.81
C HIS A 27 -6.01 3.50 -26.06
N ASP A 28 -4.88 3.29 -26.76
CA ASP A 28 -4.82 2.40 -27.91
C ASP A 28 -4.97 0.95 -27.45
N ASN A 29 -4.27 0.57 -26.37
CA ASN A 29 -4.38 -0.75 -25.75
C ASN A 29 -5.81 -1.03 -25.27
N VAL A 30 -6.42 -0.10 -24.54
CA VAL A 30 -7.82 -0.15 -24.07
C VAL A 30 -8.80 -0.32 -25.24
N LYS A 31 -8.65 0.45 -26.33
CA LYS A 31 -9.57 0.41 -27.48
C LYS A 31 -9.39 -0.81 -28.39
N GLN A 32 -8.15 -1.26 -28.58
CA GLN A 32 -7.83 -2.35 -29.52
C GLN A 32 -7.94 -3.73 -28.88
N ARG A 33 -7.84 -3.83 -27.55
CA ARG A 33 -7.90 -5.07 -26.79
C ARG A 33 -8.86 -4.88 -25.60
N PRO A 34 -10.19 -4.97 -25.79
CA PRO A 34 -11.16 -4.77 -24.71
C PRO A 34 -11.13 -5.87 -23.64
N ASP A 35 -10.72 -7.10 -24.00
CA ASP A 35 -10.71 -8.26 -23.09
C ASP A 35 -9.49 -8.37 -22.17
N ILE A 36 -8.40 -7.64 -22.42
CA ILE A 36 -7.23 -7.66 -21.53
C ILE A 36 -7.46 -6.74 -20.33
N PRO A 37 -6.86 -7.02 -19.17
CA PRO A 37 -7.01 -6.18 -18.00
C PRO A 37 -6.25 -4.85 -18.10
N VAL A 38 -6.84 -3.80 -17.51
CA VAL A 38 -6.17 -2.56 -17.08
C VAL A 38 -5.65 -2.77 -15.66
N LEU A 39 -4.34 -2.61 -15.47
CA LEU A 39 -3.70 -2.76 -14.16
C LEU A 39 -3.74 -1.42 -13.38
N LEU A 40 -4.34 -1.40 -12.18
CA LEU A 40 -4.53 -0.21 -11.35
C LEU A 40 -3.58 -0.24 -10.12
N PHE A 41 -2.36 0.22 -10.31
CA PHE A 41 -1.33 0.22 -9.27
C PHE A 41 -1.55 1.34 -8.25
N CYS A 42 -1.56 1.00 -6.96
CA CYS A 42 -1.69 1.96 -5.86
C CYS A 42 -0.72 1.58 -4.73
N HIS A 43 0.07 2.56 -4.26
CA HIS A 43 1.10 2.35 -3.24
C HIS A 43 0.56 2.47 -1.80
N GLY A 44 1.42 2.22 -0.82
CA GLY A 44 1.14 2.36 0.61
C GLY A 44 1.67 3.66 1.25
N TYR A 45 1.60 3.73 2.58
CA TYR A 45 2.17 4.79 3.40
C TYR A 45 3.65 4.51 3.69
N PRO A 46 4.60 5.45 3.51
CA PRO A 46 4.45 6.83 3.05
C PRO A 46 5.10 7.04 1.65
N ASP A 47 4.87 6.11 0.72
CA ASP A 47 5.49 6.09 -0.62
C ASP A 47 4.82 7.02 -1.65
N ASP A 48 5.26 6.99 -2.91
CA ASP A 48 4.53 7.57 -4.05
C ASP A 48 4.52 6.62 -5.27
N ALA A 49 3.72 6.94 -6.29
CA ALA A 49 3.64 6.13 -7.50
C ALA A 49 4.73 6.44 -8.54
N CYS A 50 5.20 7.68 -8.61
CA CYS A 50 6.15 8.16 -9.61
C CYS A 50 6.72 9.54 -9.26
N TRP A 51 8.01 9.58 -8.91
CA TRP A 51 8.72 10.84 -8.72
C TRP A 51 9.13 11.53 -10.04
N LEU A 52 9.24 12.86 -10.01
CA LEU A 52 9.58 13.70 -11.17
C LEU A 52 11.04 14.14 -11.10
N SER A 53 11.92 13.48 -11.87
CA SER A 53 13.36 13.74 -11.81
C SER A 53 13.75 15.09 -12.42
N HIS A 54 14.01 16.05 -11.54
CA HIS A 54 14.52 17.38 -11.85
C HIS A 54 16.06 17.39 -11.97
N LYS A 55 16.63 16.57 -12.87
CA LYS A 55 18.07 16.64 -13.19
C LYS A 55 18.41 18.00 -13.80
N ARG A 56 19.02 18.87 -12.98
CA ARG A 56 19.24 20.31 -13.22
C ARG A 56 19.90 20.70 -14.56
N ASN A 57 20.62 19.78 -15.21
CA ASN A 57 21.47 20.09 -16.37
C ASN A 57 20.95 19.52 -17.70
N SER A 58 19.62 19.38 -17.87
CA SER A 58 19.02 19.14 -19.19
C SER A 58 17.62 19.72 -19.29
N GLU A 59 17.28 20.32 -20.43
CA GLU A 59 16.00 21.02 -20.71
C GLU A 59 14.77 20.09 -20.83
N ARG A 60 14.86 18.88 -20.29
CA ARG A 60 13.83 17.84 -20.35
C ARG A 60 13.60 17.29 -18.95
N ARG A 61 12.48 17.64 -18.33
CA ARG A 61 11.99 16.93 -17.13
C ARG A 61 11.90 15.43 -17.46
N LEU A 62 12.60 14.60 -16.70
CA LEU A 62 12.59 13.15 -16.89
C LEU A 62 11.61 12.53 -15.90
N MET A 63 10.35 12.43 -16.32
CA MET A 63 9.39 11.60 -15.62
C MET A 63 9.71 10.14 -15.88
N GLN A 64 9.98 9.41 -14.81
CA GLN A 64 10.36 8.00 -14.75
C GLN A 64 9.66 7.45 -13.51
N ILE A 65 9.10 6.24 -13.57
CA ILE A 65 8.64 5.58 -12.34
C ILE A 65 9.87 5.39 -11.48
N THR A 66 9.92 6.10 -10.35
CA THR A 66 11.16 6.32 -9.56
C THR A 66 10.92 6.24 -8.05
N ASP A 67 10.02 5.36 -7.61
CA ASP A 67 9.99 4.94 -6.21
C ASP A 67 9.62 3.46 -6.08
N MET A 68 8.69 3.06 -5.20
CA MET A 68 8.35 1.65 -4.91
C MET A 68 8.11 0.79 -6.16
N TRP A 69 7.56 1.37 -7.23
CA TRP A 69 7.29 0.69 -8.49
C TRP A 69 8.45 0.68 -9.51
N GLU A 70 9.54 1.42 -9.28
CA GLU A 70 10.62 1.71 -10.26
C GLU A 70 11.24 0.45 -10.86
N SER A 71 11.60 -0.52 -10.02
CA SER A 71 12.30 -1.72 -10.47
C SER A 71 11.36 -2.85 -10.93
N ALA A 72 10.07 -2.79 -10.57
CA ALA A 72 9.08 -3.81 -10.88
C ALA A 72 8.31 -3.52 -12.19
N VAL A 73 7.68 -2.36 -12.28
CA VAL A 73 6.75 -2.03 -13.38
C VAL A 73 7.39 -2.08 -14.78
N PRO A 74 8.68 -1.72 -15.01
CA PRO A 74 9.30 -1.83 -16.33
C PRO A 74 9.32 -3.24 -16.93
N SER A 75 9.26 -4.30 -16.12
CA SER A 75 9.13 -5.67 -16.64
C SER A 75 7.69 -6.03 -17.00
N ILE A 76 6.72 -5.55 -16.22
CA ILE A 76 5.29 -5.77 -16.45
C ILE A 76 4.81 -4.98 -17.69
N VAL A 77 5.35 -3.78 -17.92
CA VAL A 77 5.04 -2.92 -19.11
C VAL A 77 5.40 -3.60 -20.43
N LYS A 78 6.40 -4.49 -20.45
CA LYS A 78 6.78 -5.25 -21.65
C LYS A 78 5.66 -6.18 -22.13
N GLN A 79 4.79 -6.65 -21.22
CA GLN A 79 3.62 -7.47 -21.53
C GLN A 79 2.46 -6.68 -22.17
N ARG A 80 2.60 -5.35 -22.27
CA ARG A 80 1.63 -4.44 -22.90
C ARG A 80 0.24 -4.45 -22.26
N TYR A 81 0.08 -4.85 -21.00
CA TYR A 81 -1.14 -4.54 -20.26
C TYR A 81 -1.23 -3.01 -20.09
N PRO A 82 -2.35 -2.35 -20.41
CA PRO A 82 -2.57 -0.95 -20.06
C PRO A 82 -2.53 -0.77 -18.54
N MET A 83 -1.93 0.31 -18.05
CA MET A 83 -1.78 0.56 -16.61
C MET A 83 -2.17 1.98 -16.22
N VAL A 84 -2.73 2.11 -15.02
CA VAL A 84 -2.92 3.35 -14.29
C VAL A 84 -2.17 3.20 -12.96
N LEU A 85 -1.20 4.06 -12.67
CA LEU A 85 -0.55 4.14 -11.36
C LEU A 85 -1.11 5.37 -10.63
N ILE A 86 -1.51 5.25 -9.36
CA ILE A 86 -2.15 6.32 -8.58
C ILE A 86 -1.23 6.79 -7.45
N ASP A 87 -1.00 8.11 -7.35
CA ASP A 87 -0.58 8.72 -6.08
C ASP A 87 -1.79 8.73 -5.14
N ILE A 88 -1.76 8.01 -4.02
CA ILE A 88 -2.91 8.00 -3.09
C ILE A 88 -3.06 9.36 -2.38
N LEU A 89 -4.26 9.63 -1.86
CA LEU A 89 -4.56 10.88 -1.15
C LEU A 89 -3.55 11.12 -0.01
N GLY A 90 -3.13 12.37 0.24
CA GLY A 90 -2.06 12.69 1.19
C GLY A 90 -0.64 12.57 0.63
N LEU A 91 -0.41 11.72 -0.37
CA LEU A 91 0.93 11.40 -0.90
C LEU A 91 1.10 11.83 -2.37
N GLY A 92 2.32 11.67 -2.90
CA GLY A 92 2.70 12.08 -4.26
C GLY A 92 2.21 13.49 -4.64
N HIS A 93 1.65 13.65 -5.84
CA HIS A 93 1.10 14.91 -6.34
C HIS A 93 -0.43 15.05 -6.12
N SER A 94 -1.07 14.08 -5.47
CA SER A 94 -2.45 14.17 -5.00
C SER A 94 -2.59 15.20 -3.87
N ASP A 95 -3.80 15.67 -3.60
CA ASP A 95 -4.04 16.63 -2.52
C ASP A 95 -3.72 16.08 -1.12
N LYS A 96 -3.43 17.01 -0.20
CA LYS A 96 -3.09 16.73 1.20
C LYS A 96 -4.13 17.32 2.16
N PRO A 97 -5.38 16.81 2.19
CA PRO A 97 -6.36 17.26 3.16
C PRO A 97 -5.93 16.88 4.58
N LEU A 98 -6.24 17.75 5.55
CA LEU A 98 -5.92 17.55 6.96
C LEU A 98 -7.11 17.03 7.78
N ASP A 99 -8.31 16.92 7.18
CA ASP A 99 -9.48 16.28 7.78
C ASP A 99 -9.43 14.75 7.58
N PRO A 100 -9.47 13.93 8.65
CA PRO A 100 -9.55 12.47 8.54
C PRO A 100 -10.80 11.95 7.79
N SER A 101 -11.88 12.73 7.72
CA SER A 101 -13.11 12.33 6.99
C SER A 101 -12.86 12.10 5.49
N CYS A 102 -11.91 12.83 4.91
CA CYS A 102 -11.47 12.69 3.52
C CYS A 102 -10.78 11.35 3.23
N PHE A 103 -10.33 10.62 4.26
CA PHE A 103 -9.56 9.39 4.10
C PHE A 103 -10.41 8.12 4.13
N ARG A 104 -11.73 8.24 4.26
CA ARG A 104 -12.71 7.14 4.24
C ARG A 104 -12.52 6.21 3.05
N TYR A 105 -12.61 4.91 3.31
CA TYR A 105 -12.30 3.86 2.36
C TYR A 105 -13.26 3.85 1.17
N LYS A 106 -14.57 3.99 1.42
CA LYS A 106 -15.59 4.11 0.37
C LYS A 106 -15.38 5.34 -0.51
N GLN A 107 -15.07 6.49 0.10
CA GLN A 107 -14.83 7.73 -0.65
C GLN A 107 -13.58 7.65 -1.54
N GLN A 108 -12.50 7.02 -1.08
CA GLN A 108 -11.32 6.81 -1.94
C GLN A 108 -11.63 5.82 -3.08
N ALA A 109 -12.44 4.79 -2.82
CA ALA A 109 -12.94 3.89 -3.87
C ALA A 109 -13.75 4.64 -4.95
N ASP A 110 -14.67 5.51 -4.53
CA ASP A 110 -15.46 6.38 -5.43
C ASP A 110 -14.56 7.30 -6.27
N SER A 111 -13.47 7.82 -5.69
CA SER A 111 -12.48 8.64 -6.40
C SER A 111 -11.69 7.84 -7.44
N LEU A 112 -11.25 6.62 -7.13
CA LEU A 112 -10.55 5.74 -8.09
C LEU A 112 -11.48 5.30 -9.22
N ALA A 113 -12.74 5.01 -8.89
CA ALA A 113 -13.77 4.72 -9.87
C ALA A 113 -13.93 5.90 -10.85
N GLN A 114 -13.97 7.15 -10.37
CA GLN A 114 -14.06 8.35 -11.23
C GLN A 114 -12.87 8.50 -12.19
N ILE A 115 -11.65 8.13 -11.79
CA ILE A 115 -10.47 8.14 -12.68
C ILE A 115 -10.67 7.16 -13.86
N LEU A 116 -11.16 5.95 -13.58
CA LEU A 116 -11.40 4.94 -14.62
C LEU A 116 -12.50 5.36 -15.63
N ASP A 117 -13.56 6.05 -15.16
CA ASP A 117 -14.58 6.63 -16.05
C ASP A 117 -14.02 7.78 -16.89
N HIS A 118 -13.20 8.65 -16.29
CA HIS A 118 -12.57 9.77 -16.99
C HIS A 118 -11.65 9.30 -18.13
N GLU A 119 -10.92 8.19 -17.93
CA GLU A 119 -10.16 7.53 -19.00
C GLU A 119 -10.99 6.66 -19.95
N SER A 120 -12.31 6.58 -19.74
CA SER A 120 -13.26 5.74 -20.50
C SER A 120 -12.89 4.24 -20.51
N VAL A 121 -12.38 3.72 -19.39
CA VAL A 121 -11.99 2.31 -19.27
C VAL A 121 -13.22 1.41 -19.27
N LYS A 122 -13.23 0.45 -20.20
CA LYS A 122 -14.27 -0.58 -20.36
C LYS A 122 -13.71 -2.01 -20.31
N ASN A 123 -12.43 -2.12 -19.97
CA ASN A 123 -11.70 -3.37 -19.80
C ASN A 123 -12.02 -4.01 -18.45
N PRO A 124 -11.72 -5.31 -18.27
CA PRO A 124 -11.40 -5.86 -16.96
C PRO A 124 -10.45 -4.95 -16.18
N ILE A 125 -10.71 -4.73 -14.90
CA ILE A 125 -9.80 -3.98 -14.01
C ILE A 125 -9.06 -4.98 -13.15
N VAL A 126 -7.78 -4.70 -12.88
CA VAL A 126 -6.94 -5.44 -11.94
C VAL A 126 -6.12 -4.43 -11.15
N PRO A 127 -6.58 -3.91 -9.99
CA PRO A 127 -5.69 -3.28 -9.04
C PRO A 127 -4.42 -4.09 -8.79
N ILE A 128 -3.38 -3.41 -8.31
CA ILE A 128 -2.14 -3.98 -7.78
C ILE A 128 -1.73 -3.09 -6.59
N GLY A 129 -1.86 -3.61 -5.36
CA GLY A 129 -1.80 -2.80 -4.14
C GLY A 129 -0.62 -3.09 -3.21
N HIS A 130 -0.29 -2.12 -2.35
CA HIS A 130 0.62 -2.29 -1.20
C HIS A 130 0.10 -1.56 0.05
N ASP A 131 0.33 -2.14 1.23
CA ASP A 131 0.08 -1.54 2.56
C ASP A 131 -1.27 -0.79 2.67
N TRP A 132 -1.33 0.52 2.90
CA TRP A 132 -2.55 1.22 3.33
C TRP A 132 -3.65 1.34 2.26
N TYR A 133 -3.31 1.14 0.99
CA TYR A 133 -4.32 1.02 -0.06
C TYR A 133 -5.16 -0.27 0.10
N VAL A 134 -4.58 -1.31 0.69
CA VAL A 134 -5.15 -2.65 0.79
C VAL A 134 -6.43 -2.68 1.62
N LEU A 135 -6.40 -2.02 2.79
CA LEU A 135 -7.54 -1.91 3.68
C LEU A 135 -8.76 -1.23 3.02
N ARG A 136 -8.53 -0.45 1.95
CA ARG A 136 -9.59 0.23 1.17
C ARG A 136 -10.20 -0.62 0.08
N GLN A 137 -9.47 -1.63 -0.39
CA GLN A 137 -9.91 -2.36 -1.57
C GLN A 137 -11.24 -3.11 -1.42
N PRO A 138 -11.70 -3.61 -0.23
CA PRO A 138 -13.09 -4.05 -0.01
C PRO A 138 -14.17 -3.09 -0.57
N PHE A 139 -13.88 -1.79 -0.61
CA PHE A 139 -14.77 -0.78 -1.16
C PHE A 139 -14.53 -0.55 -2.65
N VAL A 140 -13.26 -0.53 -3.08
CA VAL A 140 -12.89 -0.47 -4.51
C VAL A 140 -13.55 -1.61 -5.30
N VAL A 141 -13.70 -2.79 -4.67
CA VAL A 141 -14.54 -3.90 -5.15
C VAL A 141 -15.93 -3.45 -5.55
N ARG A 142 -16.64 -2.92 -4.57
CA ARG A 142 -18.09 -2.78 -4.54
C ARG A 142 -18.51 -1.69 -5.49
N GLU A 143 -17.82 -0.56 -5.45
CA GLU A 143 -18.15 0.57 -6.33
C GLU A 143 -17.83 0.26 -7.80
N LEU A 144 -16.83 -0.59 -8.08
CA LEU A 144 -16.57 -1.08 -9.45
C LEU A 144 -17.55 -2.20 -9.90
N LYS A 145 -18.03 -3.04 -8.98
CA LYS A 145 -19.05 -4.08 -9.27
C LYS A 145 -20.46 -3.49 -9.44
N CYS A 146 -20.85 -2.53 -8.60
CA CYS A 146 -22.22 -2.02 -8.49
C CYS A 146 -22.53 -0.85 -9.45
N ARG A 147 -21.57 -0.44 -10.30
CA ARG A 147 -21.70 0.73 -11.15
C ARG A 147 -22.82 0.58 -12.21
N PRO A 148 -23.71 1.57 -12.37
CA PRO A 148 -24.71 1.57 -13.44
C PRO A 148 -24.07 1.45 -14.83
N GLY A 149 -24.52 0.47 -15.61
CA GLY A 149 -23.99 0.20 -16.95
C GLY A 149 -22.63 -0.52 -16.97
N ALA A 150 -22.10 -0.99 -15.83
CA ALA A 150 -20.83 -1.71 -15.80
C ALA A 150 -20.88 -3.08 -16.53
N PRO A 151 -20.15 -3.21 -17.64
CA PRO A 151 -19.75 -5.08 -18.50
C PRO A 151 -19.14 -6.19 -17.61
N GLN A 152 -19.53 -6.34 -16.34
CA GLN A 152 -19.13 -7.49 -15.48
C GLN A 152 -17.59 -7.73 -15.37
N TYR A 153 -16.80 -6.67 -15.16
CA TYR A 153 -15.35 -6.61 -15.48
C TYR A 153 -14.37 -7.40 -14.58
N ALA A 154 -14.76 -7.75 -13.36
CA ALA A 154 -13.88 -8.46 -12.42
C ALA A 154 -13.48 -9.86 -12.94
N ARG A 155 -12.20 -10.06 -13.30
CA ARG A 155 -11.69 -11.33 -13.89
C ARG A 155 -10.43 -11.94 -13.22
N GLY A 156 -9.87 -11.33 -12.17
CA GLY A 156 -8.80 -11.90 -11.31
C GLY A 156 -7.61 -10.95 -11.02
N SER A 157 -6.78 -11.18 -9.99
CA SER A 157 -5.78 -10.20 -9.52
C SER A 157 -4.39 -10.72 -9.08
N ILE A 158 -3.46 -9.77 -8.85
CA ILE A 158 -2.18 -10.00 -8.16
C ILE A 158 -2.00 -9.04 -6.98
N CYS A 159 -2.04 -9.57 -5.76
CA CYS A 159 -1.15 -9.28 -4.63
C CYS A 159 -1.61 -10.11 -3.42
N GLY A 160 -0.70 -10.35 -2.47
CA GLY A 160 -0.92 -10.05 -1.04
C GLY A 160 -2.21 -10.38 -0.20
N THR A 161 -3.25 -11.09 -0.71
CA THR A 161 -4.55 -11.56 -0.09
C THR A 161 -5.70 -10.55 0.18
N GLU A 162 -6.97 -10.66 -0.26
CA GLU A 162 -7.75 -11.42 -1.28
C GLU A 162 -9.04 -10.61 -1.61
N ASN A 163 -9.76 -10.62 -2.74
CA ASN A 163 -9.65 -11.11 -4.14
C ASN A 163 -11.01 -10.79 -4.86
N ASP A 164 -11.14 -10.86 -6.21
CA ASP A 164 -12.15 -10.10 -7.01
C ASP A 164 -11.69 -9.62 -8.39
N ALA A 165 -10.47 -9.95 -8.83
CA ALA A 165 -9.61 -8.89 -9.37
C ALA A 165 -9.21 -7.84 -8.33
N TRP A 166 -9.16 -8.19 -7.04
CA TRP A 166 -8.69 -7.28 -6.00
C TRP A 166 -7.33 -7.70 -5.42
N ALA A 167 -6.41 -6.74 -5.32
CA ALA A 167 -4.97 -6.96 -5.16
C ALA A 167 -4.45 -6.39 -3.85
N TRP A 168 -4.84 -7.06 -2.80
CA TRP A 168 -4.61 -6.67 -1.43
C TRP A 168 -3.20 -7.14 -1.05
N CYS A 169 -2.48 -6.47 -0.16
CA CYS A 169 -1.07 -6.74 0.20
C CYS A 169 -0.73 -6.24 1.60
N SER A 170 -1.53 -6.77 2.50
CA SER A 170 -1.41 -6.78 3.95
C SER A 170 -2.60 -7.62 4.45
N CYS A 171 -2.74 -7.81 5.76
CA CYS A 171 -3.79 -8.68 6.29
C CYS A 171 -5.20 -8.29 5.83
N LEU A 172 -5.98 -9.29 5.36
CA LEU A 172 -7.38 -9.12 5.01
C LEU A 172 -8.16 -8.45 6.14
N TRP A 173 -8.62 -7.22 5.87
CA TRP A 173 -9.59 -6.58 6.74
C TRP A 173 -10.94 -7.27 6.56
N ILE A 174 -11.45 -7.87 7.64
CA ILE A 174 -12.75 -8.54 7.65
C ILE A 174 -13.82 -7.49 7.96
N PRO A 175 -14.74 -7.15 7.05
CA PRO A 175 -15.68 -6.04 7.26
C PRO A 175 -16.56 -6.25 8.49
N THR A 176 -16.51 -5.29 9.41
CA THR A 176 -17.03 -5.36 10.78
C THR A 176 -18.06 -4.25 11.04
N ASP A 177 -19.02 -4.54 11.92
CA ASP A 177 -19.98 -3.56 12.46
C ASP A 177 -19.51 -2.95 13.81
N GLN A 178 -18.38 -3.45 14.33
CA GLN A 178 -17.75 -3.06 15.59
C GLN A 178 -16.72 -1.93 15.40
N LYS A 179 -16.61 -1.07 16.42
CA LYS A 179 -15.61 0.01 16.52
C LYS A 179 -14.18 -0.53 16.53
N PHE A 180 -13.22 0.28 16.06
CA PHE A 180 -11.79 -0.05 16.17
C PHE A 180 -11.22 0.40 17.52
N ASP A 181 -10.95 -0.55 18.43
CA ASP A 181 -10.21 -0.26 19.66
C ASP A 181 -8.74 -0.70 19.53
N LEU A 182 -7.83 0.27 19.50
CA LEU A 182 -6.40 0.03 19.35
C LEU A 182 -5.77 -0.68 20.55
N GLU A 183 -6.25 -0.46 21.78
CA GLU A 183 -5.72 -1.11 22.98
C GLU A 183 -6.14 -2.58 23.01
N GLU A 184 -7.40 -2.88 22.69
CA GLU A 184 -7.87 -4.26 22.59
C GLU A 184 -7.19 -5.03 21.45
N GLN A 185 -6.98 -4.41 20.28
CA GLN A 185 -6.23 -5.02 19.18
C GLN A 185 -4.76 -5.28 19.55
N ASN A 186 -4.08 -4.33 20.20
CA ASN A 186 -2.69 -4.55 20.65
C ASN A 186 -2.58 -5.60 21.77
N LYS A 187 -3.57 -5.68 22.66
CA LYS A 187 -3.68 -6.72 23.69
C LYS A 187 -3.94 -8.10 23.11
N ALA A 188 -4.85 -8.22 22.14
CA ALA A 188 -5.17 -9.48 21.46
C ALA A 188 -3.98 -9.99 20.63
N THR A 189 -3.34 -9.09 19.87
CA THR A 189 -2.18 -9.42 19.03
C THR A 189 -0.94 -9.72 19.87
N ALA A 190 -0.72 -9.04 21.00
CA ALA A 190 0.31 -9.43 21.97
C ALA A 190 0.09 -10.84 22.53
N GLY A 191 -1.16 -11.23 22.79
CA GLY A 191 -1.50 -12.59 23.21
C GLY A 191 -1.30 -13.65 22.10
N ARG A 192 -1.45 -13.28 20.83
CA ARG A 192 -1.35 -14.20 19.67
C ARG A 192 0.07 -14.33 19.11
N PHE A 193 0.81 -13.23 19.03
CA PHE A 193 2.11 -13.13 18.36
C PHE A 193 3.28 -12.88 19.31
N GLY A 194 3.02 -12.61 20.59
CA GLY A 194 4.01 -12.22 21.59
C GLY A 194 4.33 -10.71 21.60
N TYR A 195 3.71 -9.92 20.72
CA TYR A 195 3.95 -8.48 20.58
C TYR A 195 2.70 -7.72 20.08
N PRO A 196 2.48 -6.46 20.50
CA PRO A 196 1.35 -5.63 20.04
C PRO A 196 1.58 -5.18 18.59
N GLN A 197 0.80 -5.72 17.65
CA GLN A 197 1.01 -5.59 16.21
C GLN A 197 0.96 -4.13 15.69
N TRP A 198 0.13 -3.28 16.29
CA TRP A 198 -0.22 -1.95 15.77
C TRP A 198 0.33 -0.81 16.65
N GLU A 199 1.29 -1.07 17.53
CA GLU A 199 1.73 -0.13 18.58
C GLU A 199 2.18 1.24 18.06
N TYR A 200 2.79 1.30 16.88
CA TYR A 200 3.14 2.57 16.21
C TYR A 200 1.97 3.51 15.91
N TRP A 201 0.72 3.03 15.88
CA TRP A 201 -0.46 3.87 15.70
C TRP A 201 -0.61 4.88 16.85
N ASN A 202 -0.18 4.51 18.07
CA ASN A 202 -0.14 5.41 19.23
C ASN A 202 0.84 6.58 19.05
N PHE A 203 1.82 6.47 18.14
CA PHE A 203 2.71 7.56 17.76
C PHE A 203 2.15 8.35 16.57
N PHE A 204 1.72 7.69 15.51
CA PHE A 204 1.26 8.40 14.30
C PHE A 204 -0.05 9.19 14.53
N THR A 205 -0.86 8.77 15.51
CA THR A 205 -2.11 9.45 15.89
C THR A 205 -1.99 10.31 17.15
N SER A 206 -0.77 10.52 17.69
CA SER A 206 -0.56 11.49 18.77
C SER A 206 -0.60 12.94 18.23
N PRO A 207 -1.06 13.94 19.00
CA PRO A 207 -1.19 15.32 18.51
C PRO A 207 0.13 15.97 18.03
N ASP A 208 1.26 15.45 18.49
CA ASP A 208 2.63 15.83 18.15
C ASP A 208 3.32 14.87 17.15
N GLY A 209 2.65 13.77 16.75
CA GLY A 209 3.23 12.68 16.00
C GLY A 209 3.83 13.13 14.66
N ALA A 210 3.00 13.75 13.82
CA ALA A 210 3.42 14.28 12.53
C ALA A 210 4.53 15.34 12.62
N GLU A 211 4.50 16.21 13.65
CA GLU A 211 5.55 17.22 13.87
C GLU A 211 6.89 16.54 14.19
N ILE A 212 6.91 15.55 15.08
CA ILE A 212 8.11 14.79 15.43
C ILE A 212 8.68 14.06 14.20
N GLN A 213 7.81 13.51 13.35
CA GLN A 213 8.20 12.86 12.09
C GLN A 213 8.80 13.86 11.08
N ASP A 214 8.15 15.00 10.86
CA ASP A 214 8.59 16.06 9.94
C ASP A 214 9.91 16.70 10.37
N GLN A 215 10.15 16.84 11.67
CA GLN A 215 11.43 17.31 12.20
C GLN A 215 12.56 16.27 12.00
N ASN A 216 12.22 14.99 11.85
CA ASN A 216 13.17 13.87 11.87
C ASN A 216 13.05 12.93 10.65
N LEU A 217 12.74 13.45 9.46
CA LEU A 217 12.58 12.67 8.21
C LEU A 217 13.69 11.64 7.96
N ALA A 218 14.94 11.98 8.26
CA ALA A 218 16.08 11.08 8.10
C ALA A 218 15.99 9.82 8.99
N ARG A 219 15.32 9.91 10.15
CA ARG A 219 14.98 8.78 11.03
C ARG A 219 13.75 8.02 10.55
N MET A 220 12.73 8.69 10.00
CA MET A 220 11.58 7.99 9.41
C MET A 220 12.00 7.09 8.24
N TYR A 221 12.98 7.52 7.43
CA TYR A 221 13.59 6.66 6.42
C TYR A 221 14.30 5.43 7.02
N ASP A 222 15.01 5.61 8.14
CA ASP A 222 15.69 4.53 8.85
C ASP A 222 14.68 3.56 9.50
N VAL A 223 13.57 4.07 10.05
CA VAL A 223 12.45 3.26 10.55
C VAL A 223 11.89 2.38 9.43
N ASN A 224 11.63 2.97 8.26
CA ASN A 224 11.07 2.23 7.13
C ASN A 224 12.03 1.15 6.60
N HIS A 225 13.29 1.50 6.33
CA HIS A 225 14.20 0.65 5.54
C HIS A 225 15.44 0.16 6.28
N GLY A 226 15.40 0.22 7.61
CA GLY A 226 16.45 -0.31 8.48
C GLY A 226 16.53 -1.83 8.49
N LEU A 227 17.62 -2.32 9.08
CA LEU A 227 17.97 -3.72 9.25
C LEU A 227 18.54 -3.90 10.66
N TYR A 228 17.99 -4.84 11.41
CA TYR A 228 18.47 -5.18 12.75
C TYR A 228 18.26 -6.66 12.98
N ARG A 229 19.37 -7.41 13.04
CA ARG A 229 19.35 -8.86 13.23
C ARG A 229 19.18 -9.20 14.70
N SER A 230 18.34 -10.18 15.00
CA SER A 230 18.17 -10.66 16.36
C SER A 230 19.43 -11.35 16.86
N HIS A 231 19.75 -11.09 18.13
CA HIS A 231 20.77 -11.81 18.90
C HIS A 231 20.12 -12.70 19.98
N VAL A 232 18.80 -12.92 19.89
CA VAL A 232 18.03 -13.76 20.82
C VAL A 232 18.08 -15.22 20.33
N PRO A 233 18.40 -16.19 21.21
CA PRO A 233 18.39 -17.61 20.83
C PRO A 233 17.03 -18.08 20.33
N GLY A 234 17.01 -18.74 19.16
CA GLY A 234 15.81 -19.14 18.43
C GLY A 234 15.35 -18.13 17.37
N GLU A 235 15.97 -16.96 17.27
CA GLU A 235 15.74 -15.97 16.21
C GLU A 235 17.04 -15.49 15.53
N GLU A 236 18.18 -16.14 15.75
CA GLU A 236 19.49 -15.66 15.32
C GLU A 236 19.53 -15.28 13.83
N GLU A 237 20.17 -14.14 13.52
CA GLU A 237 20.27 -13.52 12.20
C GLU A 237 18.94 -13.06 11.54
N ARG A 238 17.77 -13.35 12.13
CA ARG A 238 16.47 -12.87 11.61
C ARG A 238 16.36 -11.35 11.72
N ASP A 239 15.93 -10.69 10.65
CA ASP A 239 15.62 -9.26 10.66
C ASP A 239 14.36 -8.97 11.48
N ILE A 240 14.54 -8.29 12.60
CA ILE A 240 13.51 -7.92 13.57
C ILE A 240 13.25 -6.41 13.61
N TRP A 241 13.91 -5.60 12.76
CA TRP A 241 13.83 -4.13 12.84
C TRP A 241 12.40 -3.59 12.80
N MET A 242 11.55 -4.14 11.91
CA MET A 242 10.15 -3.75 11.83
C MET A 242 9.37 -4.09 13.11
N ARG A 243 9.64 -5.24 13.76
CA ARG A 243 9.04 -5.55 15.07
C ARG A 243 9.45 -4.51 16.10
N GLU A 244 10.76 -4.28 16.25
CA GLU A 244 11.30 -3.38 17.29
C GLU A 244 10.81 -1.94 17.12
N MET A 245 10.61 -1.45 15.89
CA MET A 245 10.04 -0.12 15.65
C MET A 245 8.51 -0.10 15.70
N PHE A 246 7.83 -0.95 14.93
CA PHE A 246 6.38 -0.84 14.71
C PHE A 246 5.55 -1.52 15.80
N CYS A 247 6.07 -2.57 16.42
CA CYS A 247 5.26 -3.55 17.14
C CYS A 247 5.71 -3.83 18.59
N THR A 248 6.55 -2.99 19.21
CA THR A 248 6.95 -3.16 20.62
C THR A 248 6.64 -1.92 21.45
N ILE A 249 6.49 -2.12 22.76
CA ILE A 249 6.38 -1.05 23.75
C ILE A 249 7.72 -0.94 24.48
N GLY A 250 8.19 0.27 24.74
CA GLY A 250 9.41 0.53 25.50
C GLY A 250 9.34 0.06 26.95
N ALA A 251 10.51 -0.06 27.58
CA ALA A 251 10.69 -0.75 28.87
C ALA A 251 9.84 -0.21 30.05
N MET A 252 9.28 1.00 29.94
CA MET A 252 8.44 1.63 30.97
C MET A 252 6.93 1.62 30.65
N ARG A 253 6.47 0.87 29.64
CA ARG A 253 5.06 0.79 29.16
C ARG A 253 4.41 2.10 28.69
N LEU A 254 5.10 3.24 28.81
CA LEU A 254 4.61 4.59 28.49
C LEU A 254 5.42 5.28 27.37
N MET A 255 6.31 4.54 26.71
CA MET A 255 7.25 5.06 25.71
C MET A 255 7.24 4.16 24.49
N LEU A 256 7.06 4.76 23.32
CA LEU A 256 6.95 4.05 22.03
C LEU A 256 8.34 4.02 21.37
N PRO A 257 8.96 2.86 21.10
CA PRO A 257 10.34 2.78 20.61
C PRO A 257 10.57 3.49 19.28
N MET A 258 9.59 3.50 18.36
CA MET A 258 9.66 4.34 17.16
C MET A 258 9.67 5.83 17.50
N ARG A 259 8.81 6.31 18.42
CA ARG A 259 8.79 7.72 18.84
C ARG A 259 10.12 8.11 19.49
N GLU A 260 10.69 7.27 20.34
CA GLU A 260 12.03 7.48 20.91
C GLU A 260 13.10 7.54 19.81
N TYR A 261 13.09 6.61 18.85
CA TYR A 261 14.10 6.53 17.78
C TYR A 261 14.04 7.71 16.82
N VAL A 262 12.82 8.10 16.43
CA VAL A 262 12.55 9.25 15.57
C VAL A 262 12.89 10.56 16.28
N ALA A 263 12.45 10.74 17.54
CA ALA A 263 12.75 11.93 18.34
C ALA A 263 14.18 11.97 18.94
N ARG A 264 15.01 10.94 18.69
CA ARG A 264 16.40 10.81 19.20
C ARG A 264 16.48 10.82 20.75
N GLN A 265 15.56 10.13 21.41
CA GLN A 265 15.45 10.10 22.87
C GLN A 265 15.99 8.78 23.46
N GLY A 266 16.36 8.83 24.75
CA GLY A 266 16.78 7.66 25.52
C GLY A 266 17.93 6.90 24.88
N LYS A 267 17.79 5.57 24.76
CA LYS A 267 18.79 4.69 24.13
C LYS A 267 19.06 4.98 22.65
N TYR A 268 18.25 5.81 21.98
CA TYR A 268 18.34 6.07 20.55
C TYR A 268 18.90 7.45 20.16
N GLU A 269 19.34 8.25 21.13
CA GLU A 269 20.02 9.54 20.90
C GLU A 269 21.20 9.39 19.92
N ASN A 270 22.10 8.44 20.24
CA ASN A 270 23.35 8.17 19.52
C ASN A 270 23.35 6.86 18.70
N PHE A 271 22.27 6.07 18.74
CA PHE A 271 22.11 4.86 17.94
C PHE A 271 21.62 5.18 16.52
N THR A 272 21.99 4.38 15.52
CA THR A 272 21.37 4.35 14.18
C THR A 272 21.40 2.91 13.72
N CYS A 273 20.32 2.39 13.13
CA CYS A 273 20.32 1.03 12.59
C CYS A 273 21.22 0.91 11.34
N GLU A 274 21.54 -0.32 10.93
CA GLU A 274 21.95 -0.52 9.54
C GLU A 274 20.76 -0.27 8.61
N LEU A 275 21.03 0.02 7.34
CA LEU A 275 20.01 0.08 6.29
C LEU A 275 20.05 -1.21 5.47
N LYS A 276 18.88 -1.68 4.99
CA LYS A 276 18.81 -2.78 4.00
C LYS A 276 19.61 -2.44 2.74
N PRO A 277 20.15 -3.43 1.99
CA PRO A 277 21.10 -3.14 0.90
C PRO A 277 20.62 -2.14 -0.15
N TYR A 278 19.35 -2.22 -0.57
CA TYR A 278 18.75 -1.27 -1.53
C TYR A 278 18.66 0.16 -0.95
N ALA A 279 18.40 0.27 0.36
CA ALA A 279 18.16 1.54 1.05
C ALA A 279 19.44 2.35 1.30
N ARG A 280 20.61 1.79 0.95
CA ARG A 280 21.92 2.44 1.00
C ARG A 280 22.16 3.39 -0.19
N ASP A 281 21.27 3.42 -1.19
CA ASP A 281 21.29 4.42 -2.24
C ASP A 281 20.96 5.83 -1.68
N PRO A 282 21.90 6.81 -1.77
CA PRO A 282 21.63 8.16 -1.32
C PRO A 282 20.55 8.88 -2.14
N GLU A 283 20.26 8.49 -3.38
CA GLU A 283 19.19 9.09 -4.19
C GLU A 283 17.81 8.70 -3.64
N LEU A 284 17.58 7.43 -3.32
CA LEU A 284 16.35 6.96 -2.66
C LEU A 284 16.10 7.72 -1.35
N LYS A 285 17.12 7.83 -0.48
CA LYS A 285 17.01 8.62 0.77
C LYS A 285 16.79 10.11 0.53
N ARG A 286 17.42 10.70 -0.49
CA ARG A 286 17.25 12.11 -0.86
C ARG A 286 15.82 12.40 -1.37
N ARG A 287 15.29 11.55 -2.25
CA ARG A 287 13.92 11.68 -2.80
C ARG A 287 12.86 11.62 -1.69
N PHE A 288 12.97 10.63 -0.78
CA PHE A 288 12.08 10.51 0.39
C PHE A 288 12.08 11.79 1.23
N ILE A 289 13.28 12.29 1.59
CA ILE A 289 13.41 13.50 2.41
C ILE A 289 12.86 14.73 1.67
N GLU A 290 13.06 14.86 0.36
CA GLU A 290 12.53 15.98 -0.42
C GLU A 290 11.00 15.93 -0.61
N ARG A 291 10.41 14.75 -0.76
CA ARG A 291 8.94 14.56 -0.76
C ARG A 291 8.37 14.98 0.60
N MET A 292 8.78 14.29 1.67
CA MET A 292 8.14 14.47 2.97
C MET A 292 8.40 15.86 3.57
N LYS A 293 9.55 16.50 3.28
CA LYS A 293 9.82 17.90 3.67
C LYS A 293 8.91 18.93 2.98
N LYS A 294 8.37 18.59 1.80
CA LYS A 294 7.42 19.44 1.05
C LYS A 294 5.98 19.15 1.46
N ASP A 295 5.66 17.89 1.75
CA ASP A 295 4.28 17.39 1.80
C ASP A 295 3.75 17.05 3.21
N SER A 296 4.64 16.96 4.21
CA SER A 296 4.34 16.64 5.62
C SER A 296 3.78 15.23 5.87
N PHE A 297 4.05 14.68 7.05
CA PHE A 297 3.38 13.50 7.58
C PHE A 297 1.94 13.76 8.08
N ALA A 298 1.54 15.02 8.31
CA ALA A 298 0.24 15.35 8.90
C ALA A 298 -0.95 14.84 8.07
N SER A 299 -0.89 14.95 6.74
CA SER A 299 -1.96 14.44 5.86
C SER A 299 -1.94 12.91 5.72
N PRO A 300 -0.82 12.22 5.42
CA PRO A 300 -0.82 10.76 5.35
C PRO A 300 -1.00 10.05 6.71
N ASN A 301 -0.80 10.72 7.86
CA ASN A 301 -1.19 10.14 9.16
C ASN A 301 -2.71 10.03 9.33
N ASN A 302 -3.51 10.76 8.55
CA ASN A 302 -4.97 10.66 8.60
C ASN A 302 -5.51 9.31 8.12
N TYR A 303 -4.69 8.47 7.47
CA TYR A 303 -5.02 7.06 7.22
C TYR A 303 -5.33 6.32 8.53
N TYR A 304 -4.49 6.55 9.55
CA TYR A 304 -4.57 5.93 10.87
C TYR A 304 -5.75 6.49 11.67
N HIS A 305 -5.91 7.82 11.69
CA HIS A 305 -7.08 8.48 12.30
C HIS A 305 -8.40 8.03 11.67
N SER A 306 -8.45 7.83 10.34
CA SER A 306 -9.69 7.42 9.66
C SER A 306 -10.24 6.08 10.15
N LEU A 307 -9.38 5.11 10.50
CA LEU A 307 -9.86 3.87 11.13
C LEU A 307 -10.01 4.01 12.66
N LYS A 308 -8.99 4.53 13.33
CA LYS A 308 -8.95 4.63 14.81
C LYS A 308 -10.08 5.47 15.39
N ASP A 309 -10.48 6.53 14.69
CA ASP A 309 -11.49 7.49 15.13
C ASP A 309 -12.85 7.25 14.41
N ASP A 310 -13.12 5.97 14.07
CA ASP A 310 -14.38 5.41 13.55
C ASP A 310 -14.96 5.99 12.24
N TYR A 311 -14.22 6.81 11.47
CA TYR A 311 -14.74 7.42 10.23
C TYR A 311 -15.19 6.39 9.17
N ASN A 312 -14.66 5.17 9.20
CA ASN A 312 -15.04 4.07 8.29
C ASN A 312 -16.19 3.20 8.80
N LEU A 313 -16.59 3.31 10.08
CA LEU A 313 -17.46 2.33 10.75
C LEU A 313 -18.83 2.12 10.07
N GLU A 314 -19.43 3.18 9.53
CA GLU A 314 -20.73 3.09 8.84
C GLU A 314 -20.59 2.52 7.42
N ASP A 315 -19.48 2.80 6.74
CA ASP A 315 -19.16 2.19 5.45
C ASP A 315 -18.88 0.67 5.64
N GLU A 316 -18.15 0.31 6.69
CA GLU A 316 -17.84 -1.08 7.03
C GLU A 316 -19.05 -1.86 7.53
N ARG A 317 -19.96 -1.24 8.31
CA ARG A 317 -21.24 -1.86 8.68
C ARG A 317 -22.03 -2.28 7.45
N GLN A 318 -22.12 -1.42 6.44
CA GLN A 318 -22.83 -1.73 5.20
C GLN A 318 -22.18 -2.88 4.41
N LEU A 319 -20.84 -2.95 4.35
CA LEU A 319 -20.14 -4.15 3.86
C LEU A 319 -20.36 -5.38 4.76
N SER A 320 -20.58 -5.18 6.07
CA SER A 320 -20.70 -6.26 7.04
C SER A 320 -22.04 -7.01 6.95
N GLU A 321 -23.06 -6.37 6.39
CA GLU A 321 -24.40 -6.93 6.14
C GLU A 321 -24.51 -7.58 4.73
N GLU A 322 -23.59 -7.26 3.82
CA GLU A 322 -23.54 -7.81 2.46
C GLU A 322 -22.86 -9.19 2.38
N ASP A 323 -22.98 -9.84 1.22
CA ASP A 323 -22.32 -11.12 0.92
C ASP A 323 -20.81 -10.94 0.73
N LYS A 324 -20.07 -11.08 1.84
CA LYS A 324 -18.60 -10.95 1.92
C LYS A 324 -17.81 -12.01 1.13
N GLN A 325 -18.46 -12.87 0.34
CA GLN A 325 -17.81 -13.98 -0.34
C GLN A 325 -17.16 -13.60 -1.69
N ILE A 326 -15.88 -13.90 -1.73
CA ILE A 326 -14.88 -13.72 -2.77
C ILE A 326 -14.78 -15.03 -3.58
N ARG A 327 -15.07 -15.06 -4.89
CA ARG A 327 -15.34 -16.29 -5.68
C ARG A 327 -14.61 -16.48 -7.05
N ILE A 328 -13.31 -16.22 -7.15
CA ILE A 328 -12.60 -15.85 -8.40
C ILE A 328 -11.04 -16.01 -8.28
N PRO A 329 -10.23 -15.68 -9.31
CA PRO A 329 -8.76 -15.80 -9.27
C PRO A 329 -7.95 -14.71 -8.53
N LEU A 330 -6.99 -15.10 -7.67
CA LEU A 330 -5.87 -14.25 -7.20
C LEU A 330 -4.54 -14.99 -7.02
N LEU A 331 -3.45 -14.21 -7.05
CA LEU A 331 -2.12 -14.47 -6.48
C LEU A 331 -1.83 -13.68 -5.18
N TYR A 332 -1.74 -14.37 -4.03
CA TYR A 332 -1.11 -13.87 -2.80
C TYR A 332 0.43 -13.88 -2.94
N ILE A 333 1.07 -12.77 -2.56
CA ILE A 333 2.51 -12.63 -2.37
C ILE A 333 2.76 -12.08 -0.96
N GLY A 334 3.12 -12.96 -0.01
CA GLY A 334 3.46 -12.61 1.38
C GLY A 334 4.97 -12.44 1.62
N GLN A 335 5.35 -11.95 2.79
CA GLN A 335 6.74 -11.57 3.11
C GLN A 335 7.18 -12.17 4.46
N THR A 336 8.33 -12.86 4.48
CA THR A 336 8.86 -13.56 5.68
C THR A 336 9.31 -12.62 6.82
N GLY A 337 9.80 -11.44 6.45
CA GLY A 337 10.29 -10.40 7.34
C GLY A 337 9.27 -9.29 7.61
N ASP A 338 8.00 -9.50 7.29
CA ASP A 338 6.93 -8.57 7.65
C ASP A 338 6.30 -8.94 8.99
N TRP A 339 6.40 -8.02 9.95
CA TRP A 339 5.98 -8.21 11.33
C TRP A 339 4.60 -7.62 11.61
N VAL A 340 4.11 -6.72 10.76
CA VAL A 340 2.75 -6.17 10.82
C VAL A 340 1.84 -6.99 9.91
N CYS A 341 2.21 -7.16 8.65
CA CYS A 341 1.40 -7.79 7.61
C CYS A 341 1.70 -9.29 7.45
N ARG A 342 1.81 -9.99 8.58
CA ARG A 342 2.29 -11.37 8.71
C ARG A 342 1.57 -12.37 7.78
N THR A 343 2.31 -13.38 7.32
CA THR A 343 1.79 -14.41 6.41
C THR A 343 0.73 -15.34 7.00
N ASP A 344 0.64 -15.45 8.33
CA ASP A 344 -0.36 -16.28 9.01
C ASP A 344 -1.76 -15.64 9.09
N LEU A 345 -1.87 -14.31 8.96
CA LEU A 345 -3.15 -13.58 8.96
C LEU A 345 -4.07 -13.96 7.77
N MET A 346 -3.48 -14.46 6.68
CA MET A 346 -4.20 -15.12 5.56
C MET A 346 -5.12 -16.24 6.06
N SER A 347 -4.72 -16.99 7.10
CA SER A 347 -5.53 -18.07 7.66
C SER A 347 -6.85 -17.61 8.30
N ASP A 348 -6.92 -16.38 8.79
CA ASP A 348 -8.13 -15.85 9.46
C ASP A 348 -9.26 -15.63 8.45
N ALA A 349 -8.96 -15.03 7.31
CA ALA A 349 -9.91 -14.81 6.23
C ALA A 349 -10.33 -16.10 5.51
N LYS A 350 -9.42 -17.09 5.41
CA LYS A 350 -9.78 -18.47 5.02
C LYS A 350 -10.75 -19.09 6.03
N GLY A 351 -10.46 -18.97 7.33
CA GLY A 351 -11.29 -19.50 8.42
C GLY A 351 -12.68 -18.84 8.51
N ALA A 352 -12.75 -17.51 8.30
CA ALA A 352 -13.98 -16.75 8.17
C ALA A 352 -14.79 -17.09 6.90
N GLY A 353 -14.22 -17.91 5.99
CA GLY A 353 -14.90 -18.40 4.80
C GLY A 353 -15.17 -17.34 3.75
N LEU A 354 -14.48 -16.19 3.80
CA LEU A 354 -14.57 -15.12 2.81
C LEU A 354 -14.22 -15.65 1.42
N ILE A 355 -13.13 -16.40 1.34
CA ILE A 355 -12.54 -16.87 0.08
C ILE A 355 -13.17 -18.17 -0.39
N LYS A 356 -13.47 -18.24 -1.70
CA LYS A 356 -14.01 -19.41 -2.41
C LYS A 356 -13.20 -19.69 -3.69
N ASN A 357 -12.46 -20.80 -3.62
CA ASN A 357 -12.10 -21.70 -4.73
C ASN A 357 -10.91 -21.35 -5.67
N ASP A 358 -10.41 -20.11 -5.77
CA ASP A 358 -9.27 -19.82 -6.68
C ASP A 358 -8.25 -18.80 -6.11
N LEU A 359 -7.66 -19.22 -4.99
CA LEU A 359 -6.59 -18.56 -4.22
C LEU A 359 -5.24 -19.23 -4.53
N GLU A 360 -4.21 -18.45 -4.89
CA GLU A 360 -2.84 -18.94 -5.13
C GLU A 360 -1.82 -18.27 -4.20
N GLU A 361 -1.21 -19.02 -3.29
CA GLU A 361 -0.29 -18.48 -2.28
C GLU A 361 1.19 -18.55 -2.70
N LYS A 362 1.91 -17.43 -2.57
CA LYS A 362 3.38 -17.30 -2.67
C LYS A 362 3.90 -16.53 -1.46
N VAL A 363 5.17 -16.74 -1.16
CA VAL A 363 5.92 -15.98 -0.15
C VAL A 363 7.27 -15.59 -0.76
N ILE A 364 7.64 -14.32 -0.62
CA ILE A 364 8.94 -13.77 -0.96
C ILE A 364 9.76 -13.65 0.32
N ASP A 365 11.04 -14.03 0.26
CA ASP A 365 11.97 -13.81 1.37
C ASP A 365 12.50 -12.36 1.33
N ALA A 366 11.83 -11.49 2.08
CA ALA A 366 12.03 -10.03 2.17
C ALA A 366 11.27 -9.43 3.37
N GLY A 367 11.55 -8.17 3.70
CA GLY A 367 10.71 -7.37 4.60
C GLY A 367 9.51 -6.73 3.90
N HIS A 368 8.71 -5.94 4.65
CA HIS A 368 7.51 -5.24 4.18
C HIS A 368 7.69 -4.46 2.86
N TRP A 369 8.83 -3.78 2.70
CA TRP A 369 9.22 -3.03 1.48
C TRP A 369 9.80 -3.92 0.36
N PHE A 370 9.26 -5.13 0.19
CA PHE A 370 9.78 -6.15 -0.74
C PHE A 370 9.84 -5.68 -2.21
N LEU A 371 9.07 -4.66 -2.59
CA LEU A 371 9.10 -4.09 -3.95
C LEU A 371 10.42 -3.34 -4.23
N TYR A 372 11.13 -2.89 -3.20
CA TYR A 372 12.51 -2.41 -3.31
C TYR A 372 13.55 -3.52 -3.07
N GLU A 373 13.24 -4.52 -2.23
CA GLU A 373 14.18 -5.59 -1.83
C GLU A 373 14.27 -6.74 -2.86
N LYS A 374 13.15 -7.08 -3.51
CA LYS A 374 12.96 -8.21 -4.46
C LYS A 374 12.06 -7.86 -5.68
N PRO A 375 12.23 -6.72 -6.38
CA PRO A 375 11.32 -6.28 -7.45
C PRO A 375 11.15 -7.25 -8.63
N GLN A 376 12.20 -8.00 -8.99
CA GLN A 376 12.15 -8.97 -10.09
C GLN A 376 11.30 -10.19 -9.73
N GLU A 377 11.46 -10.70 -8.51
CA GLU A 377 10.71 -11.85 -7.96
C GLU A 377 9.20 -11.54 -7.96
N PHE A 378 8.81 -10.35 -7.50
CA PHE A 378 7.44 -9.84 -7.64
C PHE A 378 6.98 -9.76 -9.10
N SER A 379 7.79 -9.18 -9.98
CA SER A 379 7.45 -9.00 -11.40
C SER A 379 7.23 -10.33 -12.12
N GLU A 380 8.00 -11.36 -11.78
CA GLU A 380 7.92 -12.68 -12.40
C GLU A 380 6.64 -13.41 -11.96
N LEU A 381 6.31 -13.37 -10.66
CA LEU A 381 5.05 -13.89 -10.13
C LEU A 381 3.84 -13.17 -10.75
N VAL A 382 3.88 -11.84 -10.84
CA VAL A 382 2.89 -10.99 -11.53
C VAL A 382 2.69 -11.45 -12.99
N ILE A 383 3.77 -11.58 -13.75
CA ILE A 383 3.72 -11.82 -15.20
C ILE A 383 3.23 -13.24 -15.51
N ASP A 384 3.72 -14.25 -14.78
CA ASP A 384 3.24 -15.64 -14.91
C ASP A 384 1.73 -15.75 -14.62
N TRP A 385 1.30 -15.20 -13.50
CA TRP A 385 -0.10 -15.29 -13.08
C TRP A 385 -1.04 -14.55 -14.04
N LEU A 386 -0.68 -13.35 -14.51
CA LEU A 386 -1.44 -12.64 -15.55
C LEU A 386 -1.47 -13.44 -16.86
N GLY A 387 -0.36 -14.06 -17.26
CA GLY A 387 -0.30 -14.90 -18.45
C GLY A 387 -1.23 -16.11 -18.37
N ARG A 388 -1.35 -16.73 -17.18
CA ARG A 388 -2.23 -17.89 -16.93
C ARG A 388 -3.71 -17.54 -16.84
N LYS A 389 -4.07 -16.35 -16.33
CA LYS A 389 -5.46 -15.97 -16.03
C LYS A 389 -6.07 -15.02 -17.06
N PHE A 390 -5.23 -14.26 -17.77
CA PHE A 390 -5.60 -13.21 -18.73
C PHE A 390 -4.75 -13.31 -20.01
N SER A 391 -4.68 -14.52 -20.59
CA SER A 391 -3.85 -14.83 -21.75
C SER A 391 -4.04 -13.83 -22.89
N VAL A 392 -3.00 -13.02 -23.16
CA VAL A 392 -3.01 -12.08 -24.28
C VAL A 392 -2.78 -12.87 -25.58
N SER A 393 -3.84 -13.07 -26.35
CA SER A 393 -3.73 -13.53 -27.74
C SER A 393 -2.79 -12.59 -28.52
N GLY A 394 -1.77 -13.18 -29.15
CA GLY A 394 -0.63 -12.47 -29.76
C GLY A 394 -0.94 -11.72 -31.05
#